data_AF-A0A3P7MJT0-F1
#
_entry.id   AF-A0A3P7MJT0-F1
#
_cell.length_a   1.000
_cell.length_b   1.000
_cell.length_c   1.000
_cell.angle_alpha   90.00
_cell.angle_beta   90.00
_cell.angle_gamma   90.00
#
_symmetry.space_group_name_H-M   'P 1'
#
loop_
_entity.id
_entity.type
_entity.pdbx_description
1 polymer ?
#
loop_
_entity_poly.entity_id
_entity_poly.type
_entity_poly.pdbx_seq_one_letter_code
_entity_poly.pdbx_strand_id
1 'polypeptide(L)'
;SHGGVFSFTGTWDADYIIPTKILDINTTSTGWLEGAATGFNVNLTGKVNSLNGHLQLEMSECKMELDRLDYYSNGTGFMPDILNVMRGPVEKIIKFQIRKLVCTAVKAQLIPVNLVLRTLPLHLPLFGFHVNYALDQPAYTDNYCDLTGSFKVTYRDQVIEVYVVGKSELNELE
;
A
#
# COMPACT_ATOMS: atom_id res chain seq x y z
N SER A 1 -9.69 8.48 4.92
CA SER A 1 -10.76 9.07 4.09
C SER A 1 -11.99 8.17 4.16
N HIS A 2 -13.07 8.65 4.75
CA HIS A 2 -14.31 7.86 4.88
C HIS A 2 -15.20 8.12 3.66
N GLY A 3 -15.52 7.10 2.85
CA GLY A 3 -16.57 7.20 1.83
C GLY A 3 -16.24 6.79 0.39
N GLY A 4 -15.22 5.96 0.14
CA GLY A 4 -14.98 5.41 -1.20
C GLY A 4 -16.05 4.39 -1.64
N VAL A 5 -16.36 4.37 -2.95
CA VAL A 5 -17.15 3.31 -3.60
C VAL A 5 -16.30 2.73 -4.74
N PHE A 6 -16.19 1.41 -4.80
CA PHE A 6 -15.49 0.70 -5.87
C PHE A 6 -16.44 -0.31 -6.49
N SER A 7 -16.81 -0.07 -7.74
CA SER A 7 -17.62 -1.00 -8.52
C SER A 7 -16.72 -1.91 -9.36
N PHE A 8 -17.11 -3.17 -9.47
CA PHE A 8 -16.40 -4.16 -10.28
C PHE A 8 -17.40 -5.00 -11.08
N THR A 9 -16.95 -5.44 -12.25
CA THR A 9 -17.66 -6.37 -13.11
C THR A 9 -16.68 -7.43 -13.58
N GLY A 10 -17.14 -8.65 -13.77
CA GLY A 10 -16.32 -9.75 -14.25
C GLY A 10 -17.16 -10.90 -14.80
N THR A 11 -16.47 -11.87 -15.37
CA THR A 11 -17.04 -13.15 -15.78
C THR A 11 -16.56 -14.24 -14.85
N TRP A 12 -17.33 -15.33 -14.78
CA TRP A 12 -16.93 -16.53 -14.06
C TRP A 12 -17.23 -17.76 -14.91
N ASP A 13 -16.46 -18.80 -14.66
CA ASP A 13 -16.60 -20.12 -15.23
C ASP A 13 -16.37 -21.16 -14.13
N ALA A 14 -17.12 -22.25 -14.19
CA ALA A 14 -17.03 -23.36 -13.26
C ALA A 14 -17.16 -24.68 -14.02
N ASP A 15 -16.12 -25.50 -13.97
CA ASP A 15 -16.13 -26.84 -14.54
C ASP A 15 -16.60 -27.86 -13.49
N TYR A 16 -17.60 -28.65 -13.87
CA TYR A 16 -18.18 -29.71 -13.06
C TYR A 16 -17.74 -31.05 -13.62
N ILE A 17 -16.81 -31.69 -12.91
CA ILE A 17 -16.38 -33.07 -13.18
C ILE A 17 -16.83 -33.92 -11.99
N ILE A 18 -18.01 -34.52 -12.11
CA ILE A 18 -18.57 -35.40 -11.07
C ILE A 18 -18.60 -36.82 -11.62
N PRO A 19 -17.60 -37.66 -11.28
CA PRO A 19 -17.64 -39.06 -11.63
C PRO A 19 -18.66 -39.75 -10.71
N THR A 20 -19.78 -40.20 -11.27
CA THR A 20 -20.75 -41.01 -10.53
C THR A 20 -20.89 -42.38 -11.18
N LYS A 21 -21.32 -43.39 -10.41
CA LYS A 21 -21.52 -44.75 -10.93
C LYS A 21 -22.65 -44.87 -11.96
N ILE A 22 -23.40 -43.79 -12.22
CA ILE A 22 -24.64 -43.81 -13.01
C ILE A 22 -24.59 -42.78 -14.15
N LEU A 23 -23.97 -41.61 -13.93
CA LEU A 23 -23.81 -40.57 -14.93
C LEU A 23 -22.52 -39.78 -14.69
N ASP A 24 -21.63 -39.78 -15.68
CA ASP A 24 -20.46 -38.88 -15.67
C ASP A 24 -20.92 -37.48 -16.09
N ILE A 25 -20.87 -36.54 -15.16
CA ILE A 25 -21.15 -35.14 -15.45
C ILE A 25 -19.82 -34.47 -15.76
N ASN A 26 -19.67 -34.06 -17.01
CA ASN A 26 -18.61 -33.18 -17.48
C ASN A 26 -19.28 -32.00 -18.20
N THR A 27 -19.46 -30.91 -17.48
CA THR A 27 -20.16 -29.73 -18.00
C THR A 27 -19.61 -28.48 -17.35
N THR A 28 -19.81 -27.34 -17.99
CA THR A 28 -19.33 -26.04 -17.52
C THR A 28 -20.53 -25.14 -17.30
N SER A 29 -20.51 -24.38 -16.20
CA SER A 29 -21.39 -23.23 -16.04
C SER A 29 -20.56 -21.97 -16.19
N THR A 30 -21.11 -20.96 -16.86
CA THR A 30 -20.46 -19.67 -17.03
C THR A 30 -21.45 -18.56 -16.75
N GLY A 31 -20.93 -17.39 -16.40
CA GLY A 31 -21.77 -16.26 -16.10
C GLY A 31 -20.98 -14.98 -15.91
N TRP A 32 -21.70 -13.99 -15.39
CA TRP A 32 -21.17 -12.68 -15.07
C TRP A 32 -21.45 -12.32 -13.61
N LEU A 33 -20.62 -11.43 -13.10
CA LEU A 33 -20.62 -10.94 -11.73
C LEU A 33 -20.51 -9.43 -11.81
N GLU A 34 -21.37 -8.73 -11.08
CA GLU A 34 -21.23 -7.31 -10.81
C GLU A 34 -21.30 -7.07 -9.31
N GLY A 35 -20.61 -6.05 -8.83
CA GLY A 35 -20.68 -5.70 -7.42
C GLY A 35 -20.08 -4.36 -7.10
N ALA A 36 -20.32 -3.93 -5.87
CA ALA A 36 -19.80 -2.72 -5.29
C ALA A 36 -19.27 -3.02 -3.89
N ALA A 37 -18.05 -2.54 -3.64
CA ALA A 37 -17.53 -2.40 -2.30
C ALA A 37 -17.74 -0.96 -1.84
N THR A 38 -18.08 -0.78 -0.55
CA THR A 38 -18.26 0.53 0.09
C THR A 38 -17.67 0.52 1.50
N GLY A 39 -17.39 1.71 2.03
CA GLY A 39 -16.87 1.87 3.39
C GLY A 39 -15.42 1.41 3.50
N PHE A 40 -14.55 2.05 2.73
CA PHE A 40 -13.12 1.74 2.70
C PHE A 40 -12.46 2.37 3.92
N ASN A 41 -11.91 1.54 4.80
CA ASN A 41 -11.03 1.98 5.87
C ASN A 41 -9.62 1.46 5.59
N VAL A 42 -8.69 2.36 5.29
CA VAL A 42 -7.31 2.03 4.95
C VAL A 42 -6.41 2.57 6.06
N ASN A 43 -5.79 1.67 6.81
CA ASN A 43 -4.76 1.99 7.78
C ASN A 43 -3.38 1.71 7.17
N LEU A 44 -2.56 2.74 7.09
CA LEU A 44 -1.23 2.70 6.52
C LEU A 44 -0.20 2.92 7.61
N THR A 45 0.74 2.00 7.73
CA THR A 45 1.89 2.16 8.61
C THR A 45 3.12 2.38 7.74
N GLY A 46 3.69 3.58 7.86
CA GLY A 46 4.93 3.96 7.22
C GLY A 46 6.07 4.09 8.21
N LYS A 47 7.29 3.94 7.72
CA LYS A 47 8.53 4.25 8.41
C LYS A 47 9.35 5.17 7.53
N VAL A 48 10.01 6.10 8.16
CA VAL A 48 11.09 6.90 7.61
C VAL A 48 12.41 6.14 7.79
N ASN A 49 13.26 6.16 6.78
CA ASN A 49 14.58 5.57 6.81
C ASN A 49 15.59 6.54 6.19
N SER A 50 16.87 6.34 6.48
CA SER A 50 17.95 7.02 5.76
C SER A 50 18.60 6.02 4.81
N LEU A 51 18.68 6.37 3.53
CA LEU A 51 19.44 5.62 2.52
C LEU A 51 20.47 6.53 1.88
N ASN A 52 21.75 6.19 2.03
CA ASN A 52 22.88 6.96 1.53
C ASN A 52 22.86 8.43 2.01
N GLY A 53 22.38 8.70 3.23
CA GLY A 53 22.26 10.05 3.77
C GLY A 53 21.00 10.82 3.34
N HIS A 54 20.15 10.25 2.47
CA HIS A 54 18.87 10.83 2.06
C HIS A 54 17.70 10.21 2.82
N LEU A 55 16.64 11.00 3.00
CA LEU A 55 15.38 10.53 3.55
C LEU A 55 14.69 9.57 2.57
N GLN A 56 14.16 8.47 3.08
CA GLN A 56 13.32 7.55 2.33
C GLN A 56 12.10 7.16 3.15
N LEU A 57 10.93 7.24 2.55
CA LEU A 57 9.69 6.74 3.11
C LEU A 57 9.47 5.30 2.66
N GLU A 58 9.22 4.41 3.60
CA GLU A 58 8.90 3.02 3.35
C GLU A 58 7.57 2.67 4.00
N MET A 59 6.67 2.02 3.26
CA MET A 59 5.44 1.50 3.83
C MET A 59 5.69 0.07 4.33
N SER A 60 5.54 -0.13 5.64
CA SER A 60 5.71 -1.44 6.27
C SER A 60 4.43 -2.26 6.24
N GLU A 61 3.31 -1.67 6.63
CA GLU A 61 2.02 -2.36 6.66
C GLU A 61 0.93 -1.56 5.95
N CYS A 62 0.06 -2.27 5.23
CA CYS A 62 -1.19 -1.74 4.71
C CYS A 62 -2.31 -2.70 5.11
N LYS A 63 -3.16 -2.20 6.01
CA LYS A 63 -4.38 -2.87 6.45
C LYS A 63 -5.54 -2.14 5.82
N MET A 64 -6.47 -2.92 5.29
CA MET A 64 -7.63 -2.39 4.62
C MET A 64 -8.82 -3.22 5.00
N GLU A 65 -9.85 -2.53 5.47
CA GLU A 65 -11.14 -3.08 5.81
C GLU A 65 -12.21 -2.43 4.93
N LEU A 66 -13.28 -3.20 4.74
CA LEU A 66 -14.40 -2.87 3.85
C LEU A 66 -15.67 -3.10 4.66
N ASP A 67 -16.48 -2.07 4.82
CA ASP A 67 -17.73 -2.19 5.59
C ASP A 67 -18.73 -3.11 4.88
N ARG A 68 -18.93 -2.92 3.57
CA ARG A 68 -19.92 -3.70 2.80
C ARG A 68 -19.37 -4.11 1.44
N LEU A 69 -19.61 -5.37 1.08
CA LEU A 69 -19.41 -5.90 -0.26
C LEU A 69 -20.74 -6.48 -0.74
N ASP A 70 -21.39 -5.76 -1.64
CA ASP A 70 -22.62 -6.21 -2.28
C ASP A 70 -22.27 -6.66 -3.69
N TYR A 71 -22.63 -7.89 -4.03
CA TYR A 71 -22.41 -8.41 -5.37
C TYR A 71 -23.58 -9.29 -5.80
N TYR A 72 -23.82 -9.28 -7.10
CA TYR A 72 -24.81 -10.09 -7.78
C TYR A 72 -24.13 -10.85 -8.90
N SER A 73 -24.41 -12.15 -8.97
CA SER A 73 -23.94 -13.01 -10.05
C SER A 73 -25.13 -13.64 -10.74
N ASN A 74 -25.05 -13.73 -12.05
CA ASN A 74 -25.96 -14.50 -12.86
C ASN A 74 -25.14 -15.47 -13.72
N GLY A 75 -25.69 -16.64 -14.01
CA GLY A 75 -25.03 -17.61 -14.86
C GLY A 75 -26.01 -18.51 -15.57
N THR A 76 -25.43 -19.36 -16.40
CA THR A 76 -26.12 -20.38 -17.18
C THR A 76 -25.36 -21.70 -17.05
N GLY A 77 -26.07 -22.82 -17.25
CA GLY A 77 -25.47 -24.16 -17.19
C GLY A 77 -26.01 -24.98 -16.03
N PHE A 78 -25.19 -25.94 -15.57
CA PHE A 78 -25.58 -26.96 -14.60
C PHE A 78 -25.91 -26.42 -13.20
N MET A 79 -25.16 -25.41 -12.73
CA MET A 79 -25.43 -24.72 -11.47
C MET A 79 -25.19 -23.20 -11.64
N PRO A 80 -26.19 -22.46 -12.17
CA PRO A 80 -26.04 -21.04 -12.49
C PRO A 80 -25.87 -20.15 -11.24
N ASP A 81 -26.30 -20.62 -10.06
CA ASP A 81 -26.21 -19.91 -8.78
C ASP A 81 -24.99 -20.31 -7.93
N ILE A 82 -23.99 -20.97 -8.50
CA ILE A 82 -22.87 -21.52 -7.72
C ILE A 82 -22.11 -20.47 -6.91
N LEU A 83 -21.99 -19.24 -7.42
CA LEU A 83 -21.35 -18.14 -6.70
C LEU A 83 -22.19 -17.61 -5.54
N ASN A 84 -23.53 -17.75 -5.61
CA ASN A 84 -24.42 -17.45 -4.50
C ASN A 84 -24.29 -18.52 -3.40
N VAL A 85 -24.10 -19.79 -3.77
CA VAL A 85 -23.82 -20.89 -2.82
C VAL A 85 -22.46 -20.70 -2.16
N MET A 86 -21.45 -20.30 -2.92
CA MET A 86 -20.07 -20.10 -2.46
C MET A 86 -19.81 -18.69 -1.92
N ARG A 87 -20.83 -18.04 -1.36
CA ARG A 87 -20.78 -16.60 -1.03
C ARG A 87 -19.65 -16.24 -0.07
N GLY A 88 -19.48 -17.00 1.00
CA GLY A 88 -18.40 -16.75 1.97
C GLY A 88 -16.99 -16.82 1.35
N PRO A 89 -16.63 -17.92 0.67
CA PRO A 89 -15.35 -18.01 -0.05
C PRO A 89 -15.14 -16.93 -1.11
N VAL A 90 -16.15 -16.65 -1.94
CA VAL A 90 -16.08 -15.64 -3.01
C VAL A 90 -15.86 -14.25 -2.41
N GLU A 91 -16.61 -13.90 -1.37
CA GLU A 91 -16.45 -12.64 -0.66
C GLU A 91 -15.03 -12.48 -0.11
N LYS A 92 -14.48 -13.51 0.54
CA LYS A 92 -13.09 -13.48 1.04
C LYS A 92 -12.08 -13.20 -0.07
N ILE A 93 -12.26 -13.83 -1.24
CA ILE A 93 -11.37 -13.65 -2.39
C ILE A 93 -11.48 -12.23 -2.94
N ILE A 94 -12.69 -11.72 -3.16
CA ILE A 94 -12.92 -10.36 -3.68
C ILE A 94 -12.32 -9.33 -2.71
N LYS A 95 -12.61 -9.44 -1.41
CA LYS A 95 -12.05 -8.55 -0.38
C LYS A 95 -10.52 -8.58 -0.39
N PHE A 96 -9.91 -9.76 -0.52
CA PHE A 96 -8.45 -9.89 -0.59
C PHE A 96 -7.87 -9.21 -1.84
N GLN A 97 -8.50 -9.36 -3.01
CA GLN A 97 -8.04 -8.73 -4.25
C GLN A 97 -8.16 -7.21 -4.20
N ILE A 98 -9.29 -6.68 -3.69
CA ILE A 98 -9.48 -5.24 -3.51
C ILE A 98 -8.41 -4.68 -2.55
N ARG A 99 -8.18 -5.34 -1.42
CA ARG A 99 -7.12 -4.97 -0.48
C ARG A 99 -5.75 -4.90 -1.16
N LYS A 100 -5.40 -5.93 -1.93
CA LYS A 100 -4.12 -5.98 -2.64
C LYS A 100 -4.01 -4.82 -3.62
N LEU A 101 -5.04 -4.56 -4.41
CA LEU A 101 -5.07 -3.49 -5.41
C LEU A 101 -4.88 -2.11 -4.75
N VAL A 102 -5.67 -1.82 -3.71
CA VAL A 102 -5.61 -0.53 -2.99
C VAL A 102 -4.23 -0.34 -2.35
N CYS A 103 -3.73 -1.35 -1.63
CA CYS A 103 -2.41 -1.26 -0.99
C CYS A 103 -1.27 -1.08 -2.01
N THR A 104 -1.34 -1.76 -3.16
CA THR A 104 -0.36 -1.58 -4.24
C THR A 104 -0.45 -0.18 -4.85
N ALA A 105 -1.66 0.33 -5.08
CA ALA A 105 -1.86 1.67 -5.63
C ALA A 105 -1.31 2.75 -4.69
N VAL A 106 -1.56 2.65 -3.39
CA VAL A 106 -1.00 3.55 -2.37
C VAL A 106 0.53 3.46 -2.34
N LYS A 107 1.09 2.25 -2.33
CA LYS A 107 2.55 2.05 -2.34
C LYS A 107 3.20 2.69 -3.57
N ALA A 108 2.53 2.66 -4.73
CA ALA A 108 3.04 3.28 -5.94
C ALA A 108 3.15 4.80 -5.82
N GLN A 109 2.30 5.46 -5.02
CA GLN A 109 2.38 6.91 -4.78
C GLN A 109 3.61 7.31 -3.96
N LEU A 110 4.23 6.38 -3.22
CA LEU A 110 5.49 6.66 -2.50
C LEU A 110 6.71 6.73 -3.42
N ILE A 111 6.64 6.15 -4.63
CA ILE A 111 7.74 6.16 -5.60
C ILE A 111 8.14 7.59 -5.99
N PRO A 112 7.23 8.46 -6.47
CA PRO A 112 7.60 9.83 -6.85
C PRO A 112 8.08 10.64 -5.65
N VAL A 113 7.48 10.45 -4.47
CA VAL A 113 7.91 11.15 -3.24
C VAL A 113 9.35 10.77 -2.89
N ASN A 114 9.67 9.48 -2.87
CA ASN A 114 11.02 9.00 -2.63
C ASN A 114 12.02 9.44 -3.69
N LEU A 115 11.59 9.57 -4.94
CA LEU A 115 12.43 10.11 -6.00
C LEU A 115 12.85 11.55 -5.68
N VAL A 116 11.89 12.41 -5.31
CA VAL A 116 12.17 13.79 -4.91
C VAL A 116 13.11 13.84 -3.72
N LEU A 117 12.83 13.07 -2.66
CA LEU A 117 13.67 13.04 -1.45
C LEU A 117 15.12 12.59 -1.75
N ARG A 118 15.30 11.66 -2.69
CA ARG A 118 16.63 11.22 -3.14
C ARG A 118 17.35 12.25 -4.02
N THR A 119 16.62 13.09 -4.75
CA THR A 119 17.25 14.13 -5.59
C THR A 119 17.75 15.33 -4.80
N LEU A 120 17.36 15.48 -3.53
CA LEU A 120 17.83 16.57 -2.68
C LEU A 120 19.35 16.47 -2.49
N PRO A 121 20.14 17.42 -2.99
CA PRO A 121 21.59 17.29 -3.03
C PRO A 121 22.20 17.36 -1.64
N LEU A 122 22.93 16.33 -1.23
CA LEU A 122 23.65 16.31 0.06
C LEU A 122 24.78 17.34 0.14
N HIS A 123 25.17 17.92 -0.99
CA HIS A 123 26.21 18.94 -1.10
C HIS A 123 25.63 20.19 -1.76
N LEU A 124 25.50 21.26 -0.99
CA LEU A 124 24.95 22.54 -1.42
C LEU A 124 26.06 23.60 -1.45
N PRO A 125 26.49 24.06 -2.65
CA PRO A 125 27.40 25.19 -2.75
C PRO A 125 26.64 26.50 -2.48
N LEU A 126 27.10 27.29 -1.52
CA LEU A 126 26.55 28.59 -1.15
C LEU A 126 27.67 29.63 -1.12
N PHE A 127 27.74 30.53 -2.11
CA PHE A 127 28.63 31.71 -2.14
C PHE A 127 30.01 31.54 -1.47
N GLY A 128 30.79 30.54 -1.92
CA GLY A 128 32.15 30.27 -1.42
C GLY A 128 32.23 29.31 -0.22
N PHE A 129 31.09 28.83 0.27
CA PHE A 129 30.92 27.80 1.27
C PHE A 129 30.33 26.54 0.63
N HIS A 130 30.60 25.40 1.25
CA HIS A 130 29.90 24.15 0.94
C HIS A 130 29.20 23.63 2.18
N VAL A 131 27.92 23.34 2.07
CA VAL A 131 27.14 22.66 3.10
C VAL A 131 27.01 21.21 2.69
N ASN A 132 27.61 20.31 3.47
CA ASN A 132 27.31 18.89 3.36
C ASN A 132 26.29 18.54 4.43
N TYR A 133 25.23 17.83 4.07
CA TYR A 133 24.36 17.22 5.06
C TYR A 133 24.12 15.75 4.74
N ALA A 134 23.95 14.95 5.78
CA ALA A 134 23.56 13.56 5.65
C ALA A 134 22.70 13.19 6.85
N LEU A 135 21.60 12.48 6.60
CA LEU A 135 20.75 11.95 7.64
C LEU A 135 21.29 10.62 8.17
N ASP A 136 21.33 10.49 9.48
CA ASP A 136 21.56 9.22 10.15
C ASP A 136 20.29 8.37 10.16
N GLN A 137 20.43 7.13 10.62
CA GLN A 137 19.29 6.23 10.71
C GLN A 137 18.31 6.73 11.78
N PRO A 138 17.00 6.87 11.46
CA PRO A 138 16.04 7.45 12.40
C PRO A 138 15.85 6.56 13.63
N ALA A 139 15.75 7.18 14.80
CA ALA A 139 15.44 6.47 16.05
C ALA A 139 13.95 6.63 16.38
N TYR A 140 13.28 5.50 16.60
CA TYR A 140 11.87 5.46 16.93
C TYR A 140 11.67 5.19 18.42
N THR A 141 10.80 5.98 19.04
CA THR A 141 10.24 5.70 20.35
C THR A 141 8.72 5.70 20.27
N ASP A 142 8.05 5.39 21.37
CA ASP A 142 6.59 5.30 21.41
C ASP A 142 5.90 6.63 21.04
N ASN A 143 6.56 7.77 21.25
CA ASN A 143 5.95 9.10 21.09
C ASN A 143 6.60 9.96 20.00
N TYR A 144 7.82 9.63 19.57
CA TYR A 144 8.58 10.47 18.64
C TYR A 144 9.47 9.67 17.70
N CYS A 145 9.67 10.25 16.52
CA CYS A 145 10.70 9.89 15.57
C CYS A 145 11.81 10.95 15.63
N ASP A 146 13.00 10.52 16.04
CA ASP A 146 14.20 11.36 16.07
C ASP A 146 14.94 11.19 14.73
N LEU A 147 15.05 12.29 14.00
CA LEU A 147 15.84 12.42 12.78
C LEU A 147 17.11 13.20 13.10
N THR A 148 18.23 12.49 13.17
CA THR A 148 19.54 13.10 13.34
C THR A 148 20.20 13.29 11.98
N GLY A 149 20.80 14.46 11.78
CA GLY A 149 21.62 14.73 10.61
C GLY A 149 22.90 15.46 10.98
N SER A 150 23.97 15.15 10.26
CA SER A 150 25.20 15.93 10.31
C SER A 150 25.12 17.07 9.30
N PHE A 151 25.59 18.25 9.69
CA PHE A 151 25.76 19.42 8.83
C PHE A 151 27.22 19.88 8.92
N LYS A 152 27.94 19.83 7.80
CA LYS A 152 29.35 20.22 7.71
C LYS A 152 29.49 21.41 6.78
N VAL A 153 29.92 22.54 7.33
CA VAL A 153 30.20 23.76 6.58
C VAL A 153 31.70 23.88 6.39
N THR A 154 32.14 23.97 5.14
CA THR A 154 33.56 24.15 4.80
C THR A 154 33.78 25.51 4.12
N TYR A 155 34.77 26.28 4.61
CA TYR A 155 35.22 27.55 4.01
C TYR A 155 36.73 27.59 3.86
N ARG A 156 37.22 27.62 2.61
CA ARG A 156 38.62 27.78 2.16
C ARG A 156 39.68 26.82 2.71
N ASP A 157 39.48 26.19 3.87
CA ASP A 157 40.18 25.04 4.51
C ASP A 157 39.70 24.81 5.98
N GLN A 158 38.86 25.71 6.52
CA GLN A 158 38.24 25.54 7.85
C GLN A 158 36.96 24.72 7.75
N VAL A 159 36.82 23.77 8.67
CA VAL A 159 35.68 22.86 8.77
C VAL A 159 34.96 23.11 10.08
N ILE A 160 33.67 23.44 10.00
CA ILE A 160 32.77 23.47 11.15
C ILE A 160 31.76 22.32 10.96
N GLU A 161 31.74 21.40 11.90
CA GLU A 161 30.78 20.30 11.94
C GLU A 161 29.75 20.58 13.04
N VAL A 162 28.47 20.55 12.66
CA VAL A 162 27.33 20.79 13.53
C VAL A 162 26.40 19.60 13.41
N TYR A 163 26.01 19.01 14.54
CA TYR A 163 25.03 17.93 14.59
C TYR A 163 23.66 18.53 14.89
N VAL A 164 22.68 18.24 14.04
CA VAL A 164 21.30 18.72 14.20
C VAL A 164 20.41 17.53 14.50
N VAL A 165 19.67 17.62 15.60
CA VAL A 165 18.67 16.62 15.99
C VAL A 165 17.30 17.24 15.81
N GLY A 166 16.54 16.73 14.84
CA GLY A 166 15.13 17.05 14.65
C GLY A 166 14.26 16.03 15.36
N LYS A 167 13.30 16.48 16.17
CA LYS A 167 12.29 15.63 16.78
C LYS A 167 10.94 15.87 16.12
N SER A 168 10.28 14.79 15.70
CA SER A 168 8.89 14.84 15.24
C SER A 168 8.02 13.99 16.15
N GLU A 169 6.93 14.56 16.64
CA GLU A 169 5.90 13.80 17.35
C GLU A 169 5.24 12.81 16.37
N LEU A 170 5.09 11.57 16.82
CA LEU A 170 4.33 10.55 16.10
C LEU A 170 2.87 10.70 16.51
N ASN A 171 2.17 11.68 15.93
CA ASN A 171 0.72 11.71 16.07
C ASN A 171 0.14 10.57 15.24
N GLU A 172 -0.66 9.71 15.87
CA GLU A 172 -1.50 8.75 15.17
C GLU A 172 -2.30 9.54 14.12
N LEU A 173 -2.05 9.26 12.83
CA LEU A 173 -2.86 9.77 11.74
C LEU A 173 -4.22 9.05 11.84
N GLU A 174 -5.12 9.58 12.67
CA GLU A 174 -6.54 9.19 12.74
C GLU A 174 -7.28 9.49 11.42
#